data_AF-A0AAN9SKC0-F1
#
_entry.id   AF-A0AAN9SKC0-F1
#
_cell.length_a   1.000
_cell.length_b   1.000
_cell.length_c   1.000
_cell.angle_alpha   90.00
_cell.angle_beta   90.00
_cell.angle_gamma   90.00
#
_symmetry.space_group_name_H-M   'P 1'
#
loop_
_entity.id
_entity.type
_entity.pdbx_description
1 polymer ?
#
loop_
_entity_poly.entity_id
_entity_poly.type
_entity_poly.pdbx_seq_one_letter_code
_entity_poly.pdbx_strand_id
1 'polypeptide(L)'
;MVVLNPLKVVITNLEANSEIEVDAKKWPDAQADDASAFYKIPFSSVVYIEHSDFRMQDSKDYYGLAPGKSVILRYAFPIKCTEVILAEDIETILEIRAEYDPSKKNKPKGVLHWVAEPSPGVDPLRVEVRLFERLFVSENPAELDNWLGDINPNSKVIIPNAYCVSSLQNAKVGDNFQFERLGYFVVDRDTTSEKLVFNRTVTLKDSYSKGGKRWSSVLLNVLHVMFGWRQSRNLKARGVYCVRIKDPEEGGFPSYLFNRLRRRMPAVKIC
;
A
#
# COMPACT_ATOMS: atom_id res chain seq x y z
N MET A 1 -2.07 7.96 -1.78
CA MET A 1 -0.94 7.21 -2.35
C MET A 1 0.22 7.23 -1.35
N VAL A 2 1.05 6.19 -1.34
CA VAL A 2 2.26 6.08 -0.50
C VAL A 2 3.34 5.42 -1.33
N VAL A 3 4.58 5.91 -1.23
CA VAL A 3 5.77 5.39 -1.90
C VAL A 3 6.74 4.91 -0.82
N LEU A 4 7.06 3.62 -0.80
CA LEU A 4 7.90 3.01 0.24
C LEU A 4 9.38 3.31 0.03
N ASN A 5 9.86 3.16 -1.21
CA ASN A 5 11.25 3.42 -1.57
C ASN A 5 11.29 4.55 -2.61
N PRO A 6 11.30 5.81 -2.17
CA PRO A 6 11.14 6.95 -3.06
C PRO A 6 12.33 7.10 -4.01
N LEU A 7 12.04 7.11 -5.30
CA LEU A 7 12.94 7.52 -6.37
C LEU A 7 12.45 8.83 -6.96
N LYS A 8 13.32 9.84 -6.94
CA LYS A 8 13.01 11.20 -7.37
C LYS A 8 12.88 11.28 -8.89
N VAL A 9 11.81 11.93 -9.35
CA VAL A 9 11.54 12.24 -10.75
C VAL A 9 11.26 13.74 -10.88
N VAL A 10 12.02 14.43 -11.71
CA VAL A 10 11.85 15.86 -12.01
C VAL A 10 11.14 16.01 -13.35
N ILE A 11 9.99 16.67 -13.34
CA ILE A 11 9.21 17.02 -14.52
C ILE A 11 9.76 18.31 -15.13
N THR A 12 10.49 18.18 -16.24
CA THR A 12 11.31 19.29 -16.79
C THR A 12 10.53 20.30 -17.61
N ASN A 13 9.37 19.92 -18.14
CA ASN A 13 8.51 20.78 -18.96
C ASN A 13 7.29 21.33 -18.19
N LEU A 14 7.31 21.26 -16.86
CA LEU A 14 6.35 21.93 -15.98
C LEU A 14 6.99 23.20 -15.41
N GLU A 15 6.29 24.33 -15.45
CA GLU A 15 6.84 25.60 -14.96
C GLU A 15 7.21 25.51 -13.48
N ALA A 16 8.39 26.06 -13.13
CA ALA A 16 8.84 26.15 -11.75
C ALA A 16 7.80 26.92 -10.92
N ASN A 17 7.34 26.32 -9.82
CA ASN A 17 6.28 26.82 -8.93
C ASN A 17 4.84 26.66 -9.43
N SER A 18 4.60 25.92 -10.51
CA SER A 18 3.24 25.50 -10.83
C SER A 18 2.82 24.29 -9.99
N GLU A 19 1.60 24.36 -9.46
CA GLU A 19 0.94 23.29 -8.73
C GLU A 19 -0.37 22.96 -9.46
N ILE A 20 -0.54 21.71 -9.85
CA ILE A 20 -1.78 21.21 -10.46
C ILE A 20 -2.49 20.32 -9.44
N GLU A 21 -3.71 20.66 -9.06
CA GLU A 21 -4.52 19.77 -8.24
C GLU A 21 -5.16 18.67 -9.10
N VAL A 22 -4.93 17.42 -8.70
CA VAL A 22 -5.46 16.23 -9.38
C VAL A 22 -6.51 15.56 -8.49
N ASP A 23 -7.66 15.22 -9.08
CA ASP A 23 -8.71 14.45 -8.40
C ASP A 23 -8.39 12.95 -8.39
N ALA A 24 -8.26 12.39 -7.18
CA ALA A 24 -8.07 10.96 -6.95
C ALA A 24 -9.27 10.34 -6.27
N LYS A 25 -9.64 9.12 -6.68
CA LYS A 25 -10.77 8.39 -6.09
C LYS A 25 -10.37 7.76 -4.74
N LYS A 26 -11.26 7.84 -3.74
CA LYS A 26 -11.11 7.16 -2.44
C LYS A 26 -11.38 5.65 -2.53
N TRP A 27 -12.27 5.23 -3.44
CA TRP A 27 -12.54 3.81 -3.74
C TRP A 27 -12.71 3.58 -5.25
N PRO A 28 -12.43 2.36 -5.77
CA PRO A 28 -12.38 2.11 -7.22
C PRO A 28 -13.68 2.43 -7.97
N ASP A 29 -14.81 2.03 -7.41
CA ASP A 29 -16.14 2.12 -8.04
C ASP A 29 -16.86 3.45 -7.73
N ALA A 30 -16.13 4.46 -7.25
CA ALA A 30 -16.67 5.80 -7.02
C ALA A 30 -17.31 6.37 -8.30
N GLN A 31 -18.57 6.79 -8.17
CA GLN A 31 -19.29 7.49 -9.24
C GLN A 31 -18.73 8.90 -9.42
N ALA A 32 -18.76 9.40 -10.65
CA ALA A 32 -18.09 10.67 -10.99
C ALA A 32 -18.85 11.91 -10.50
N ASP A 33 -20.13 11.77 -10.19
CA ASP A 33 -21.02 12.80 -9.66
C ASP A 33 -20.97 12.93 -8.12
N ASP A 34 -20.37 11.97 -7.42
CA ASP A 34 -20.15 12.04 -5.98
C ASP A 34 -18.82 12.72 -5.66
N ALA A 35 -18.85 14.05 -5.46
CA ALA A 35 -17.67 14.82 -5.08
C ALA A 35 -17.00 14.34 -3.78
N SER A 36 -17.76 13.72 -2.86
CA SER A 36 -17.22 13.21 -1.60
C SER A 36 -16.34 11.98 -1.78
N ALA A 37 -16.45 11.32 -2.95
CA ALA A 37 -15.68 10.15 -3.31
C ALA A 37 -14.26 10.47 -3.81
N PHE A 38 -13.93 11.76 -3.95
CA PHE A 38 -12.63 12.22 -4.40
C PHE A 38 -11.83 12.91 -3.29
N TYR A 39 -10.52 12.93 -3.45
CA TYR A 39 -9.60 13.74 -2.68
C TYR A 39 -8.58 14.38 -3.63
N LYS A 40 -8.12 15.58 -3.28
CA LYS A 40 -7.12 16.31 -4.07
C LYS A 40 -5.72 15.79 -3.77
N ILE A 41 -4.91 15.68 -4.81
CA ILE A 41 -3.49 15.36 -4.73
C ILE A 41 -2.73 16.46 -5.50
N PRO A 42 -1.72 17.10 -4.90
CA PRO A 42 -0.88 18.05 -5.61
C PRO A 42 -0.02 17.31 -6.64
N PHE A 43 0.13 17.91 -7.82
CA PHE A 43 1.09 17.51 -8.84
C PHE A 43 2.02 18.69 -9.11
N SER A 44 3.29 18.51 -8.79
CA SER A 44 4.34 19.53 -8.89
C SER A 44 5.50 19.03 -9.75
N SER A 45 6.53 19.88 -9.93
CA SER A 45 7.69 19.55 -10.76
C SER A 45 8.53 18.40 -10.20
N VAL A 46 8.39 18.05 -8.93
CA VAL A 46 9.11 16.94 -8.30
C VAL A 46 8.10 15.91 -7.79
N VAL A 47 8.19 14.71 -8.35
CA VAL A 47 7.40 13.56 -7.93
C VAL A 47 8.32 12.42 -7.52
N TYR A 48 7.82 11.53 -6.68
CA TYR A 48 8.50 10.35 -6.20
C TYR A 48 7.69 9.13 -6.64
N ILE A 49 8.37 8.14 -7.20
CA ILE A 49 7.82 6.83 -7.56
C ILE A 49 8.54 5.74 -6.75
N GLU A 50 8.08 4.50 -6.78
CA GLU A 50 8.89 3.41 -6.21
C GLU A 50 10.16 3.23 -7.02
N HIS A 51 11.29 3.03 -6.33
CA HIS A 51 12.54 2.67 -6.97
C HIS A 51 12.42 1.41 -7.82
N SER A 52 11.59 0.44 -7.42
CA SER A 52 11.32 -0.78 -8.21
C SER A 52 10.52 -0.54 -9.50
N ASP A 53 9.88 0.63 -9.63
CA ASP A 53 9.12 0.99 -10.83
C ASP A 53 9.98 1.59 -11.94
N PHE A 54 11.30 1.72 -11.72
CA PHE A 54 12.26 2.11 -12.74
C PHE A 54 13.33 1.06 -12.96
N ARG A 55 13.83 0.96 -14.20
CA ARG A 55 15.07 0.23 -14.52
C ARG A 55 15.73 0.78 -15.78
N MET A 56 17.04 0.53 -15.91
CA MET A 56 17.85 1.04 -17.02
C MET A 56 17.53 0.40 -18.38
N GLN A 57 17.12 -0.87 -18.42
CA GLN A 57 16.85 -1.58 -19.67
C GLN A 57 15.37 -1.93 -19.80
N ASP A 58 14.74 -1.60 -20.92
CA ASP A 58 13.34 -1.98 -21.18
C ASP A 58 13.19 -3.41 -21.73
N SER A 59 11.97 -3.95 -21.65
CA SER A 59 11.56 -5.28 -22.11
C SER A 59 10.06 -5.26 -22.35
N LYS A 60 9.59 -6.12 -23.27
CA LYS A 60 8.21 -6.13 -23.77
C LYS A 60 7.15 -6.37 -22.68
N ASP A 61 7.52 -7.07 -21.61
CA ASP A 61 6.69 -7.49 -20.49
C ASP A 61 6.78 -6.55 -19.27
N TYR A 62 7.58 -5.48 -19.36
CA TYR A 62 7.71 -4.52 -18.28
C TYR A 62 6.73 -3.37 -18.44
N TYR A 63 6.10 -2.99 -17.33
CA TYR A 63 5.11 -1.91 -17.27
C TYR A 63 5.57 -0.74 -16.39
N GLY A 64 6.84 -0.74 -15.94
CA GLY A 64 7.46 0.39 -15.27
C GLY A 64 8.13 1.36 -16.25
N LEU A 65 8.82 2.35 -15.68
CA LEU A 65 9.54 3.41 -16.38
C LEU A 65 10.97 2.98 -16.74
N ALA A 66 11.44 3.40 -17.90
CA ALA A 66 12.79 3.14 -18.39
C ALA A 66 13.20 4.31 -19.31
N PRO A 67 14.50 4.50 -19.61
CA PRO A 67 14.95 5.54 -20.53
C PRO A 67 14.15 5.57 -21.84
N GLY A 68 13.61 6.72 -22.23
CA GLY A 68 12.80 6.91 -23.44
C GLY A 68 11.37 6.35 -23.38
N LYS A 69 11.02 5.61 -22.32
CA LYS A 69 9.71 4.99 -22.14
C LYS A 69 8.74 5.92 -21.41
N SER A 70 7.45 5.75 -21.70
CA SER A 70 6.37 6.46 -21.01
C SER A 70 5.55 5.55 -20.10
N VAL A 71 5.04 6.14 -19.02
CA VAL A 71 4.08 5.53 -18.08
C VAL A 71 3.02 6.56 -17.69
N ILE A 72 1.92 6.13 -17.10
CA ILE A 72 0.89 7.02 -16.53
C ILE A 72 1.08 7.10 -15.02
N LEU A 73 1.17 8.32 -14.50
CA LEU A 73 1.04 8.55 -13.07
C LEU A 73 -0.45 8.43 -12.70
N ARG A 74 -0.77 7.54 -11.76
CA ARG A 74 -2.15 7.22 -11.37
C ARG A 74 -2.93 8.51 -11.06
N TYR A 75 -4.10 8.65 -11.67
CA TYR A 75 -4.99 9.84 -11.64
C TYR A 75 -4.44 11.12 -12.32
N ALA A 76 -3.14 11.22 -12.59
CA ALA A 76 -2.52 12.42 -13.16
C ALA A 76 -2.26 12.29 -14.68
N PHE A 77 -1.01 12.49 -15.11
CA PHE A 77 -0.59 12.61 -16.50
C PHE A 77 0.36 11.47 -16.91
N PRO A 78 0.40 11.11 -18.20
CA PRO A 78 1.52 10.37 -18.74
C PRO A 78 2.82 11.15 -18.57
N ILE A 79 3.90 10.47 -18.23
CA ILE A 79 5.27 11.00 -18.19
C ILE A 79 6.18 10.14 -19.07
N LYS A 80 7.20 10.74 -19.67
CA LYS A 80 8.24 10.07 -20.47
C LYS A 80 9.60 10.35 -19.85
N CYS A 81 10.37 9.30 -19.55
CA CYS A 81 11.76 9.46 -19.09
C CYS A 81 12.64 9.99 -20.23
N THR A 82 13.28 11.13 -19.99
CA THR A 82 14.17 11.81 -20.94
C THR A 82 15.64 11.68 -20.55
N GLU A 83 15.96 11.66 -19.25
CA GLU A 83 17.32 11.56 -18.73
C GLU A 83 17.36 10.80 -17.41
N VAL A 84 18.49 10.18 -17.11
CA VAL A 84 18.77 9.50 -15.83
C VAL A 84 20.07 10.07 -15.28
N ILE A 85 20.00 10.59 -14.06
CA ILE A 85 21.16 11.10 -13.34
C ILE A 85 21.66 10.00 -12.41
N LEU A 86 22.90 9.57 -12.65
CA LEU A 86 23.58 8.54 -11.87
C LEU A 86 24.53 9.18 -10.86
N ALA A 87 24.82 8.45 -9.79
CA ALA A 87 25.90 8.80 -8.87
C ALA A 87 27.27 8.53 -9.50
N GLU A 88 28.33 8.87 -8.77
CA GLU A 88 29.71 8.65 -9.21
C GLU A 88 30.05 7.18 -9.49
N ASP A 89 29.35 6.24 -8.83
CA ASP A 89 29.51 4.80 -9.02
C ASP A 89 28.86 4.27 -10.31
N ILE A 90 28.11 5.11 -11.05
CA ILE A 90 27.41 4.81 -12.31
C ILE A 90 26.30 3.75 -12.15
N GLU A 91 26.13 3.14 -10.98
CA GLU A 91 25.12 2.13 -10.70
C GLU A 91 23.93 2.69 -9.92
N THR A 92 24.17 3.67 -9.05
CA THR A 92 23.15 4.27 -8.19
C THR A 92 22.40 5.37 -8.94
N ILE A 93 21.07 5.24 -9.03
CA ILE A 93 20.21 6.23 -9.66
C ILE A 93 19.84 7.29 -8.64
N LEU A 94 20.23 8.54 -8.90
CA LEU A 94 19.92 9.68 -8.03
C LEU A 94 18.61 10.35 -8.40
N GLU A 95 18.38 10.56 -9.69
CA GLU A 95 17.24 11.32 -10.19
C GLU A 95 16.89 10.88 -11.60
N ILE A 96 15.59 10.87 -11.91
CA ILE A 96 15.08 10.73 -13.27
C ILE A 96 14.57 12.08 -13.72
N ARG A 97 14.87 12.48 -14.95
CA ARG A 97 14.17 13.60 -15.59
C ARG A 97 13.15 13.08 -16.57
N ALA A 98 11.98 13.69 -16.55
CA ALA A 98 10.87 13.28 -17.37
C ALA A 98 10.08 14.48 -17.90
N GLU A 99 9.40 14.28 -19.02
CA GLU A 99 8.42 15.24 -19.54
C GLU A 99 7.01 14.69 -19.36
N TYR A 100 6.07 15.51 -18.91
CA TYR A 100 4.66 15.14 -18.81
C TYR A 100 3.88 15.51 -20.08
N ASP A 101 2.84 14.73 -20.40
CA ASP A 101 1.92 14.98 -21.52
C ASP A 101 0.57 15.51 -20.99
N PRO A 102 0.31 16.83 -21.03
CA PRO A 102 -0.96 17.41 -20.61
C PRO A 102 -2.14 16.99 -21.51
N SER A 103 -1.88 16.62 -22.77
CA SER A 103 -2.92 16.28 -23.73
C SER A 103 -3.55 14.91 -23.45
N LYS A 104 -2.86 14.04 -22.70
CA LYS A 104 -3.25 12.65 -22.39
C LYS A 104 -3.62 11.82 -23.63
N LYS A 105 -3.12 12.20 -24.82
CA LYS A 105 -3.40 11.51 -26.08
C LYS A 105 -2.71 10.15 -26.15
N ASN A 106 -1.47 10.11 -25.68
CA ASN A 106 -0.73 8.86 -25.57
C ASN A 106 -1.16 8.13 -24.30
N LYS A 107 -1.56 6.86 -24.44
CA LYS A 107 -1.95 6.00 -23.32
C LYS A 107 -0.94 4.86 -23.15
N PRO A 108 0.16 5.10 -22.42
CA PRO A 108 1.09 4.04 -22.04
C PRO A 108 0.39 2.89 -21.32
N LYS A 109 0.99 1.71 -21.39
CA LYS A 109 0.46 0.51 -20.71
C LYS A 109 0.69 0.53 -19.20
N GLY A 110 1.77 1.16 -18.76
CA GLY A 110 2.18 1.23 -17.36
C GLY A 110 1.41 2.27 -16.57
N VAL A 111 0.99 1.93 -15.35
CA VAL A 111 0.39 2.88 -14.40
C VAL A 111 1.11 2.76 -13.07
N LEU A 112 1.70 3.86 -12.61
CA LEU A 112 2.48 3.93 -11.37
C LEU A 112 1.73 4.75 -10.32
N HIS A 113 1.82 4.33 -9.06
CA HIS A 113 1.49 5.23 -7.95
C HIS A 113 2.70 6.13 -7.69
N TRP A 114 2.44 7.29 -7.08
CA TRP A 114 3.43 8.34 -6.90
C TRP A 114 3.00 9.26 -5.76
N VAL A 115 3.92 10.11 -5.32
CA VAL A 115 3.68 11.22 -4.38
C VAL A 115 4.48 12.42 -4.86
N ALA A 116 3.90 13.63 -4.87
CA ALA A 116 4.63 14.86 -5.17
C ALA A 116 5.08 15.59 -3.92
N GLU A 117 6.05 16.48 -4.09
CA GLU A 117 6.23 17.62 -3.18
C GLU A 117 4.90 18.40 -3.10
N PRO A 118 4.33 18.62 -1.89
CA PRO A 118 3.07 19.33 -1.73
C PRO A 118 3.16 20.80 -2.18
N SER A 119 4.35 21.38 -2.12
CA SER A 119 4.69 22.68 -2.69
C SER A 119 6.19 22.68 -3.06
N PRO A 120 6.64 23.56 -3.97
CA PRO A 120 8.01 23.56 -4.46
C PRO A 120 9.06 23.56 -3.35
N GLY A 121 9.93 22.55 -3.34
CA GLY A 121 11.03 22.43 -2.38
C GLY A 121 10.62 21.94 -0.98
N VAL A 122 9.37 21.51 -0.80
CA VAL A 122 8.88 20.90 0.44
C VAL A 122 8.80 19.39 0.23
N ASP A 123 9.51 18.63 1.06
CA ASP A 123 9.44 17.17 1.04
C ASP A 123 8.01 16.68 1.34
N PRO A 124 7.56 15.56 0.73
CA PRO A 124 6.32 14.92 1.10
C PRO A 124 6.31 14.47 2.57
N LEU A 125 5.12 14.20 3.10
CA LEU A 125 4.96 13.71 4.46
C LEU A 125 5.66 12.35 4.62
N ARG A 126 6.55 12.28 5.62
CA ARG A 126 7.30 11.06 5.96
C ARG A 126 6.52 10.18 6.92
N VAL A 127 6.50 8.87 6.66
CA VAL A 127 5.82 7.88 7.48
C VAL A 127 6.67 6.62 7.63
N GLU A 128 6.52 5.95 8.77
CA GLU A 128 7.07 4.62 8.97
C GLU A 128 6.08 3.57 8.46
N VAL A 129 6.56 2.64 7.64
CA VAL A 129 5.76 1.51 7.15
C VAL A 129 6.40 0.20 7.60
N ARG A 130 5.61 -0.64 8.26
CA ARG A 130 6.02 -1.96 8.75
C ARG A 130 5.39 -3.02 7.88
N LEU A 131 6.23 -3.75 7.16
CA LEU A 131 5.84 -4.85 6.30
C LEU A 131 5.99 -6.15 7.10
N PHE A 132 4.88 -6.85 7.29
CA PHE A 132 4.88 -8.16 7.94
C PHE A 132 4.82 -9.28 6.92
N GLU A 133 5.51 -10.36 7.23
CA GLU A 133 5.51 -11.65 6.54
C GLU A 133 5.28 -12.77 7.56
N ARG A 134 5.28 -14.02 7.11
CA ARG A 134 5.20 -15.19 8.00
C ARG A 134 6.29 -15.13 9.07
N LEU A 135 5.91 -15.40 10.32
CA LEU A 135 6.85 -15.43 11.45
C LEU A 135 7.85 -16.58 11.35
N PHE A 136 7.42 -17.70 10.78
CA PHE A 136 8.20 -18.92 10.63
C PHE A 136 8.46 -19.20 9.15
N VAL A 137 9.62 -19.77 8.84
CA VAL A 137 9.97 -20.20 7.48
C VAL A 137 9.22 -21.49 7.13
N SER A 138 9.17 -22.43 8.08
CA SER A 138 8.51 -23.71 7.90
C SER A 138 6.99 -23.60 8.04
N GLU A 139 6.26 -24.47 7.33
CA GLU A 139 4.79 -24.51 7.43
C GLU A 139 4.32 -25.10 8.77
N ASN A 140 5.09 -26.03 9.35
CA ASN A 140 4.78 -26.66 10.63
C ASN A 140 5.96 -26.52 11.63
N PRO A 141 6.20 -25.31 12.17
CA PRO A 141 7.30 -25.06 13.08
C PRO A 141 7.18 -25.83 14.41
N ALA A 142 5.99 -26.34 14.74
CA ALA A 142 5.74 -27.10 15.97
C ALA A 142 6.38 -28.51 15.95
N GLU A 143 6.73 -29.03 14.77
CA GLU A 143 7.41 -30.32 14.61
C GLU A 143 8.94 -30.20 14.64
N LEU A 144 9.48 -28.97 14.74
CA LEU A 144 10.92 -28.73 14.79
C LEU A 144 11.42 -28.78 16.23
N ASP A 145 12.51 -29.53 16.45
CA ASP A 145 13.20 -29.56 17.74
C ASP A 145 13.70 -28.16 18.17
N ASN A 146 14.13 -27.34 17.20
CA ASN A 146 14.56 -25.95 17.41
C ASN A 146 13.69 -24.96 16.61
N TRP A 147 12.42 -24.84 16.97
CA TRP A 147 11.48 -23.90 16.35
C TRP A 147 11.91 -22.42 16.43
N LEU A 148 12.72 -22.03 17.43
CA LEU A 148 13.25 -20.66 17.52
C LEU A 148 14.24 -20.35 16.38
N GLY A 149 14.98 -21.35 15.91
CA GLY A 149 15.86 -21.22 14.75
C GLY A 149 15.10 -21.07 13.41
N ASP A 150 13.80 -21.36 13.40
CA ASP A 150 12.94 -21.26 12.21
C ASP A 150 12.26 -19.88 12.07
N ILE A 151 12.53 -18.95 12.99
CA ILE A 151 12.01 -17.58 12.90
C ILE A 151 12.54 -16.92 11.63
N ASN A 152 11.62 -16.46 10.79
CA ASN A 152 11.93 -15.74 9.57
C ASN A 152 12.55 -14.37 9.93
N PRO A 153 13.81 -14.10 9.55
CA PRO A 153 14.44 -12.80 9.83
C PRO A 153 13.75 -11.65 9.10
N ASN A 154 13.03 -11.94 8.01
CA ASN A 154 12.26 -10.97 7.23
C ASN A 154 10.77 -10.93 7.63
N SER A 155 10.39 -11.55 8.76
CA SER A 155 9.01 -11.54 9.26
C SER A 155 8.48 -10.12 9.55
N LYS A 156 9.39 -9.16 9.80
CA LYS A 156 9.10 -7.74 9.94
C LYS A 156 10.20 -6.92 9.28
N VAL A 157 9.84 -6.17 8.25
CA VAL A 157 10.72 -5.17 7.61
C VAL A 157 10.17 -3.78 7.92
N ILE A 158 11.03 -2.89 8.42
CA ILE A 158 10.67 -1.51 8.74
C ILE A 158 11.21 -0.59 7.64
N ILE A 159 10.33 0.21 7.05
CA ILE A 159 10.64 1.28 6.10
C ILE A 159 10.44 2.61 6.84
N PRO A 160 11.51 3.26 7.33
CA PRO A 160 11.38 4.40 8.23
C PRO A 160 11.00 5.72 7.54
N ASN A 161 11.29 5.85 6.25
CA ASN A 161 11.20 7.12 5.51
C ASN A 161 10.37 6.97 4.23
N ALA A 162 9.20 6.32 4.30
CA ALA A 162 8.28 6.27 3.18
C ALA A 162 7.62 7.65 2.99
N TYR A 163 7.29 8.00 1.74
CA TYR A 163 6.59 9.24 1.41
C TYR A 163 5.10 9.00 1.21
N CYS A 164 4.26 9.90 1.70
CA CYS A 164 2.82 9.84 1.51
C CYS A 164 2.21 11.19 1.17
N VAL A 165 0.99 11.13 0.64
CA VAL A 165 0.17 12.32 0.38
C VAL A 165 -0.23 13.01 1.68
N SER A 166 -0.26 14.34 1.69
CA SER A 166 -0.58 15.16 2.87
C SER A 166 -1.95 14.88 3.48
N SER A 167 -2.90 14.31 2.72
CA SER A 167 -4.21 13.93 3.23
C SER A 167 -4.16 12.85 4.31
N LEU A 168 -3.04 12.12 4.45
CA LEU A 168 -2.83 11.15 5.52
C LEU A 168 -2.32 11.78 6.83
N GLN A 169 -2.00 13.08 6.87
CA GLN A 169 -1.47 13.74 8.07
C GLN A 169 -2.36 13.56 9.31
N ASN A 170 -3.68 13.53 9.10
CA ASN A 170 -4.69 13.44 10.16
C ASN A 170 -5.22 12.01 10.37
N ALA A 171 -4.51 10.99 9.85
CA ALA A 171 -4.90 9.60 10.04
C ALA A 171 -4.86 9.22 11.53
N LYS A 172 -5.89 8.51 11.99
CA LYS A 172 -6.07 8.12 13.39
C LYS A 172 -5.71 6.65 13.57
N VAL A 173 -5.25 6.30 14.77
CA VAL A 173 -4.96 4.92 15.16
C VAL A 173 -6.17 4.03 14.86
N GLY A 174 -5.93 2.94 14.11
CA GLY A 174 -6.96 2.01 13.66
C GLY A 174 -7.64 2.35 12.33
N ASP A 175 -7.36 3.51 11.72
CA ASP A 175 -7.81 3.81 10.37
C ASP A 175 -7.17 2.84 9.36
N ASN A 176 -7.94 2.46 8.34
CA ASN A 176 -7.55 1.47 7.33
C ASN A 176 -7.48 2.12 5.96
N PHE A 177 -6.41 1.81 5.22
CA PHE A 177 -6.15 2.36 3.91
C PHE A 177 -5.70 1.27 2.94
N GLN A 178 -6.10 1.40 1.68
CA GLN A 178 -5.42 0.70 0.60
C GLN A 178 -4.31 1.60 0.07
N PHE A 179 -3.06 1.19 0.23
CA PHE A 179 -1.95 1.83 -0.47
C PHE A 179 -1.90 1.22 -1.87
N GLU A 180 -2.14 2.07 -2.87
CA GLU A 180 -2.19 1.70 -4.28
C GLU A 180 -0.99 0.82 -4.66
N ARG A 181 -1.28 -0.32 -5.33
CA ARG A 181 -0.31 -1.34 -5.76
C ARG A 181 0.46 -2.08 -4.64
N LEU A 182 0.38 -1.65 -3.38
CA LEU A 182 1.18 -2.19 -2.28
C LEU A 182 0.41 -3.16 -1.38
N GLY A 183 -0.82 -2.82 -0.99
CA GLY A 183 -1.59 -3.63 -0.04
C GLY A 183 -2.59 -2.83 0.78
N TYR A 184 -3.14 -3.49 1.79
CA TYR A 184 -3.97 -2.86 2.81
C TYR A 184 -3.16 -2.63 4.08
N PHE A 185 -3.34 -1.47 4.67
CA PHE A 185 -2.57 -0.97 5.79
C PHE A 185 -3.48 -0.42 6.87
N VAL A 186 -3.03 -0.50 8.12
CA VAL A 186 -3.70 0.07 9.29
C VAL A 186 -2.74 1.01 10.03
N VAL A 187 -3.26 2.11 10.56
CA VAL A 187 -2.49 3.01 11.43
C VAL A 187 -2.22 2.33 12.76
N ASP A 188 -0.94 2.14 13.07
CA ASP A 188 -0.47 1.46 14.27
C ASP A 188 -0.56 2.36 15.51
N ARG A 189 -0.58 1.74 16.69
CA ARG A 189 -0.69 2.42 17.99
C ARG A 189 0.57 3.18 18.38
N ASP A 190 1.71 2.85 17.77
CA ASP A 190 2.96 3.58 17.94
C ASP A 190 2.95 4.95 17.20
N THR A 191 1.86 5.27 16.51
CA THR A 191 1.64 6.59 15.89
C THR A 191 1.55 7.67 16.96
N THR A 192 2.26 8.78 16.73
CA THR A 192 2.28 9.99 17.56
C THR A 192 1.98 11.22 16.70
N SER A 193 1.88 12.40 17.31
CA SER A 193 1.71 13.67 16.58
C SER A 193 2.86 14.00 15.62
N GLU A 194 4.04 13.42 15.86
CA GLU A 194 5.25 13.68 15.06
C GLU A 194 5.55 12.55 14.06
N LYS A 195 4.98 11.35 14.28
CA LYS A 195 5.32 10.15 13.53
C LYS A 195 4.09 9.31 13.25
N LEU A 196 3.73 9.16 11.98
CA LEU A 196 2.72 8.21 11.53
C LEU A 196 3.36 6.85 11.27
N VAL A 197 2.74 5.80 11.81
CA VAL A 197 3.20 4.41 11.66
C VAL A 197 2.09 3.58 11.03
N PHE A 198 2.39 2.90 9.94
CA PHE A 198 1.45 2.02 9.24
C PHE A 198 1.94 0.58 9.26
N ASN A 199 1.05 -0.36 9.59
CA ASN A 199 1.31 -1.79 9.46
C ASN A 199 0.62 -2.33 8.21
N ARG A 200 1.33 -3.11 7.39
CA ARG A 200 0.70 -3.86 6.30
C ARG A 200 -0.11 -5.01 6.86
N THR A 201 -1.42 -4.97 6.65
CA THR A 201 -2.35 -6.02 7.06
C THR A 201 -2.30 -7.21 6.09
N VAL A 202 -2.39 -6.93 4.78
CA VAL A 202 -2.35 -7.96 3.74
C VAL A 202 -1.91 -7.37 2.40
N THR A 203 -1.27 -8.17 1.56
CA THR A 203 -0.89 -7.82 0.18
C THR A 203 -2.10 -7.84 -0.75
N LEU A 204 -2.04 -7.13 -1.90
CA LEU A 204 -3.16 -7.12 -2.87
C LEU A 204 -3.35 -8.45 -3.61
N LYS A 205 -2.27 -9.23 -3.74
CA LYS A 205 -2.28 -10.57 -4.33
C LYS A 205 -1.56 -11.52 -3.38
N ASP A 206 -2.02 -12.76 -3.36
CA ASP A 206 -1.33 -13.85 -2.69
C ASP A 206 0.00 -14.13 -3.40
N SER A 207 1.11 -14.05 -2.67
CA SER A 207 2.47 -14.31 -3.18
C SER A 207 2.78 -15.80 -3.38
N TYR A 208 1.77 -16.69 -3.33
CA TYR A 208 1.99 -18.14 -3.38
C TYR A 208 2.19 -18.63 -4.83
N SER A 209 3.44 -18.94 -5.17
CA SER A 209 3.80 -19.77 -6.30
C SER A 209 3.23 -21.19 -6.11
N LYS A 210 2.22 -21.53 -6.89
CA LYS A 210 1.55 -22.84 -6.90
C LYS A 210 2.48 -23.95 -7.38
N GLY A 211 3.08 -24.67 -6.44
CA GLY A 211 3.44 -26.08 -6.57
C GLY A 211 2.45 -26.96 -5.79
N GLY A 212 1.16 -26.85 -6.06
CA GLY A 212 0.13 -27.57 -5.32
C GLY A 212 -1.27 -27.17 -5.77
N LYS A 213 -2.16 -28.14 -5.90
CA LYS A 213 -3.49 -28.04 -6.51
C LYS A 213 -4.24 -26.76 -6.09
N ARG A 214 -4.83 -26.13 -7.09
CA ARG A 214 -5.63 -24.92 -7.06
C ARG A 214 -6.80 -25.05 -6.07
N TRP A 215 -6.62 -24.57 -4.84
CA TRP A 215 -7.70 -24.37 -3.88
C TRP A 215 -8.50 -23.11 -4.24
N SER A 216 -9.49 -23.22 -5.13
CA SER A 216 -10.41 -22.11 -5.40
C SER A 216 -11.64 -22.10 -4.47
N SER A 217 -11.59 -22.71 -3.28
CA SER A 217 -12.74 -22.72 -2.36
C SER A 217 -12.46 -22.37 -0.90
N VAL A 218 -11.20 -22.14 -0.48
CA VAL A 218 -10.90 -21.89 0.94
C VAL A 218 -10.99 -20.41 1.31
N LEU A 219 -10.65 -19.50 0.39
CA LEU A 219 -10.82 -18.04 0.61
C LEU A 219 -12.30 -17.60 0.67
N LEU A 220 -13.22 -18.39 0.12
CA LEU A 220 -14.66 -18.15 0.27
C LEU A 220 -15.18 -18.64 1.64
N ASN A 221 -14.49 -19.60 2.28
CA ASN A 221 -14.90 -20.18 3.56
C ASN A 221 -14.28 -19.47 4.78
N VAL A 222 -13.12 -18.82 4.66
CA VAL A 222 -12.59 -17.98 5.75
C VAL A 222 -13.45 -16.73 5.94
N LEU A 223 -14.02 -16.17 4.85
CA LEU A 223 -15.05 -15.13 4.96
C LEU A 223 -16.39 -15.66 5.50
N HIS A 224 -16.74 -16.92 5.22
CA HIS A 224 -18.01 -17.53 5.68
C HIS A 224 -17.99 -17.90 7.18
N VAL A 225 -16.84 -18.33 7.69
CA VAL A 225 -16.70 -18.80 9.09
C VAL A 225 -16.41 -17.64 10.06
N MET A 226 -15.85 -16.52 9.58
CA MET A 226 -15.67 -15.30 10.40
C MET A 226 -16.88 -14.34 10.36
N PHE A 227 -17.79 -14.47 9.38
CA PHE A 227 -18.94 -13.55 9.21
C PHE A 227 -20.32 -14.22 9.15
N GLY A 228 -20.44 -15.53 9.43
CA GLY A 228 -21.72 -16.20 9.69
C GLY A 228 -22.86 -15.81 8.74
N TRP A 229 -22.66 -15.94 7.43
CA TRP A 229 -23.74 -15.77 6.47
C TRP A 229 -24.38 -17.14 6.20
N ARG A 230 -25.69 -17.26 6.39
CA ARG A 230 -26.48 -18.33 5.79
C ARG A 230 -27.08 -17.74 4.52
N GLN A 231 -26.86 -18.37 3.38
CA GLN A 231 -27.36 -17.89 2.10
C GLN A 231 -28.90 -17.86 2.11
N SER A 232 -29.48 -16.68 2.34
CA SER A 232 -30.90 -16.41 2.09
C SER A 232 -31.00 -15.59 0.82
N ARG A 233 -31.73 -16.13 -0.16
CA ARG A 233 -32.09 -15.42 -1.38
C ARG A 233 -33.02 -14.26 -1.00
N ASN A 234 -32.78 -13.10 -1.63
CA ASN A 234 -33.53 -11.85 -1.49
C ASN A 234 -33.16 -10.99 -0.28
N LEU A 235 -32.41 -9.92 -0.51
CA LEU A 235 -32.89 -8.54 -0.36
C LEU A 235 -31.72 -7.58 -0.62
N LYS A 236 -31.76 -6.89 -1.76
CA LYS A 236 -31.09 -5.61 -1.97
C LYS A 236 -31.73 -4.61 -1.01
N ALA A 237 -30.90 -3.89 -0.23
CA ALA A 237 -30.99 -2.45 0.04
C ALA A 237 -30.50 -2.09 1.45
N ARG A 238 -29.78 -0.95 1.49
CA ARG A 238 -29.44 -0.12 2.66
C ARG A 238 -28.28 -0.64 3.53
N GLY A 239 -27.07 -0.23 3.12
CA GLY A 239 -25.84 -0.38 3.89
C GLY A 239 -25.76 0.58 5.07
N VAL A 240 -26.05 0.08 6.25
CA VAL A 240 -25.53 0.56 7.55
C VAL A 240 -25.38 -0.68 8.41
N TYR A 241 -24.18 -0.99 8.93
CA TYR A 241 -24.02 -2.06 9.94
C TYR A 241 -23.07 -1.65 11.06
N CYS A 242 -23.59 -1.75 12.28
CA CYS A 242 -22.91 -1.60 13.56
C CYS A 242 -22.70 -3.02 14.13
N VAL A 243 -21.54 -3.32 14.74
CA VAL A 243 -21.20 -4.67 15.24
C VAL A 243 -21.20 -4.68 16.77
N ARG A 244 -21.91 -5.64 17.37
CA ARG A 244 -21.87 -6.03 18.79
C ARG A 244 -21.55 -7.52 18.85
N ILE A 245 -20.49 -7.92 19.57
CA ILE A 245 -20.08 -9.33 19.73
C ILE A 245 -20.75 -9.92 20.98
N LYS A 246 -21.15 -11.20 20.92
CA LYS A 246 -21.75 -11.98 22.02
C LYS A 246 -20.70 -12.89 22.66
N ASP A 247 -20.89 -13.16 23.96
CA ASP A 247 -19.96 -13.83 24.87
C ASP A 247 -19.45 -15.23 24.44
N PRO A 248 -18.25 -15.63 24.92
CA PRO A 248 -17.53 -16.80 24.45
C PRO A 248 -17.78 -18.03 25.34
N GLU A 249 -18.88 -18.74 25.14
CA GLU A 249 -19.02 -20.11 25.68
C GLU A 249 -19.34 -21.20 24.64
N GLU A 250 -19.60 -20.86 23.38
CA GLU A 250 -19.95 -21.87 22.35
C GLU A 250 -18.78 -22.39 21.50
N GLY A 251 -17.54 -21.92 21.74
CA GLY A 251 -16.43 -22.11 20.79
C GLY A 251 -15.27 -23.02 21.22
N GLY A 252 -15.30 -23.65 22.40
CA GLY A 252 -14.24 -24.58 22.82
C GLY A 252 -12.82 -23.98 22.89
N PHE A 253 -12.69 -22.67 23.02
CA PHE A 253 -11.40 -22.00 23.19
C PHE A 253 -10.96 -22.10 24.66
N PRO A 254 -9.80 -22.70 24.99
CA PRO A 254 -9.39 -22.85 26.38
C PRO A 254 -9.10 -21.48 27.02
N SER A 255 -9.82 -21.16 28.09
CA SER A 255 -9.79 -19.85 28.78
C SER A 255 -8.39 -19.42 29.27
N TYR A 256 -7.48 -20.38 29.49
CA TYR A 256 -6.10 -20.09 29.89
C TYR A 256 -5.25 -19.53 28.74
N LEU A 257 -5.51 -19.90 27.48
CA LEU A 257 -4.79 -19.38 26.31
C LEU A 257 -5.19 -17.92 26.03
N PHE A 258 -6.48 -17.63 26.20
CA PHE A 258 -7.06 -16.30 26.07
C PHE A 258 -6.48 -15.31 27.09
N ASN A 259 -6.35 -15.74 28.34
CA ASN A 259 -5.76 -14.93 29.41
C ASN A 259 -4.24 -14.71 29.26
N ARG A 260 -3.53 -15.62 28.57
CA ARG A 260 -2.09 -15.46 28.26
C ARG A 260 -1.84 -14.49 27.11
N LEU A 261 -2.70 -14.51 26.09
CA LEU A 261 -2.70 -13.55 24.98
C LEU A 261 -2.99 -12.11 25.45
N ARG A 262 -3.96 -11.95 26.36
CA ARG A 262 -4.35 -10.65 26.94
C ARG A 262 -3.22 -9.98 27.74
N ARG A 263 -2.31 -10.77 28.33
CA ARG A 263 -1.16 -10.25 29.11
C ARG A 263 0.05 -9.87 28.25
N ARG A 264 0.20 -10.40 27.05
CA ARG A 264 1.33 -10.11 26.14
C ARG A 264 1.01 -9.12 25.03
N MET A 265 -0.26 -8.86 24.77
CA MET A 265 -0.73 -7.85 23.82
C MET A 265 -1.79 -6.96 24.48
N PRO A 266 -1.41 -5.91 25.24
CA PRO A 266 -2.36 -4.94 25.79
C PRO A 266 -3.10 -4.15 24.68
N ALA A 267 -2.69 -4.35 23.43
CA ALA A 267 -3.24 -3.72 22.24
C ALA A 267 -4.52 -4.36 21.68
N VAL A 268 -5.09 -5.39 22.32
CA VAL A 268 -6.34 -6.00 21.86
C VAL A 268 -7.37 -5.88 22.98
N LYS A 269 -8.24 -4.87 22.87
CA LYS A 269 -9.47 -4.84 23.67
C LYS A 269 -10.43 -5.83 23.03
N ILE A 270 -10.59 -6.98 23.69
CA ILE A 270 -11.66 -7.92 23.39
C ILE A 270 -12.86 -7.46 24.21
N CYS A 271 -13.88 -6.93 23.53
CA CYS A 271 -15.21 -6.69 24.09
C CYS A 271 -16.14 -7.79 23.61
#